data_AF-A0A9D1M2K7-F1
#
_entry.id   AF-A0A9D1M2K7-F1
#
_cell.length_a   1.000
_cell.length_b   1.000
_cell.length_c   1.000
_cell.angle_alpha   90.00
_cell.angle_beta   90.00
_cell.angle_gamma   90.00
#
_symmetry.space_group_name_H-M   'P 1'
#
loop_
_entity.id
_entity.type
_entity.pdbx_description
1 polymer ?
#
loop_
_entity_poly.entity_id
_entity_poly.type
_entity_poly.pdbx_seq_one_letter_code
_entity_poly.pdbx_strand_id
1 'polypeptide(L)'
;MKKVVIIITVLLICILFSFSYTYYTYQKNRKELASFNRGYEAYYEKQISGTDLATVINKVTDNNTKNQVAKDEKGKYIENDSDSIKLDIYISQNDTKYSVEQIYALGTERFVQSFGTAKFKCTKIEYHDKSKRVKYLLFEQTSI
;
A
#
# COMPACT_ATOMS: atom_id res chain seq x y z
N MET A 1 -44.30 -9.94 34.87
CA MET A 1 -43.56 -8.65 34.78
C MET A 1 -42.05 -8.82 34.97
N LYS A 2 -41.54 -9.37 36.09
CA LYS A 2 -40.08 -9.55 36.31
C LYS A 2 -39.35 -10.30 35.19
N LYS A 3 -39.91 -11.42 34.69
CA LYS A 3 -39.32 -12.17 33.56
C LYS A 3 -39.26 -11.35 32.26
N VAL A 4 -40.28 -10.54 31.98
CA VAL A 4 -40.33 -9.65 30.81
C VAL A 4 -39.29 -8.54 30.92
N VAL A 5 -39.15 -7.92 32.11
CA VAL A 5 -38.11 -6.92 32.38
C VAL A 5 -36.71 -7.52 32.20
N ILE A 6 -36.45 -8.72 32.72
CA ILE A 6 -35.16 -9.40 32.54
C ILE A 6 -34.84 -9.62 31.05
N ILE A 7 -35.82 -10.10 30.26
CA ILE A 7 -35.63 -10.32 28.82
C ILE A 7 -35.29 -9.00 28.10
N ILE A 8 -36.02 -7.92 28.41
CA ILE A 8 -35.77 -6.60 27.81
C ILE A 8 -34.36 -6.10 28.19
N THR A 9 -33.96 -6.25 29.46
CA THR A 9 -32.62 -5.84 29.92
C THR A 9 -31.52 -6.61 29.20
N VAL A 10 -31.66 -7.92 29.02
CA VAL A 10 -30.68 -8.74 28.28
C VAL A 10 -30.56 -8.28 26.82
N LEU A 11 -31.69 -8.01 26.16
CA LEU A 11 -31.68 -7.50 24.78
C LEU A 11 -30.96 -6.15 24.66
N LEU A 12 -31.19 -5.22 25.59
CA LEU A 12 -30.49 -3.93 25.62
C LEU A 12 -28.97 -4.10 25.80
N ILE A 13 -28.55 -5.03 26.67
CA ILE A 13 -27.14 -5.35 26.87
C ILE A 13 -26.52 -5.91 25.59
N CYS A 14 -27.19 -6.84 24.90
CA CYS A 14 -26.71 -7.38 23.63
C CYS A 14 -26.51 -6.29 22.58
N ILE A 15 -27.46 -5.35 22.47
CA ILE A 15 -27.36 -4.21 21.56
C ILE A 15 -26.13 -3.35 21.90
N LEU A 16 -25.92 -3.01 23.17
CA LEU A 16 -24.76 -2.22 23.62
C LEU A 16 -23.43 -2.91 23.30
N PHE A 17 -23.32 -4.23 23.47
CA PHE A 17 -22.13 -4.98 23.09
C PHE A 17 -21.89 -4.99 21.58
N SER A 18 -22.94 -5.18 20.75
CA SER A 18 -22.82 -5.12 19.29
C SER A 18 -22.33 -3.75 18.79
N PHE A 19 -22.87 -2.66 19.35
CA PHE A 19 -22.41 -1.30 19.02
C PHE A 19 -20.96 -1.08 19.46
N SER A 20 -20.60 -1.51 20.66
CA SER A 20 -19.23 -1.38 21.19
C SER A 20 -18.21 -2.15 20.34
N TYR A 21 -18.53 -3.38 19.93
CA TYR A 21 -17.68 -4.20 19.06
C TYR A 21 -17.49 -3.57 17.68
N THR A 22 -18.57 -3.05 17.09
CA THR A 22 -18.53 -2.39 15.78
C THR A 22 -17.67 -1.12 15.85
N TYR A 23 -17.84 -0.30 16.89
CA TYR A 23 -17.03 0.90 17.11
C TYR A 23 -15.55 0.57 17.32
N TYR A 24 -15.24 -0.45 18.12
CA TYR A 24 -13.87 -0.90 18.34
C TYR A 24 -13.21 -1.37 17.03
N THR A 25 -13.92 -2.21 16.26
CA THR A 25 -13.44 -2.72 14.95
C THR A 25 -13.22 -1.58 13.96
N TYR A 26 -14.14 -0.61 13.90
CA TYR A 26 -13.98 0.59 13.08
C TYR A 26 -12.71 1.37 13.41
N GLN A 27 -12.46 1.63 14.71
CA GLN A 27 -11.26 2.35 15.14
C GLN A 27 -9.98 1.56 14.86
N LYS A 28 -10.00 0.23 15.04
CA LYS A 28 -8.89 -0.66 14.69
C LYS A 28 -8.58 -0.58 13.19
N ASN A 29 -9.60 -0.75 12.34
CA ASN A 29 -9.45 -0.71 10.88
C ASN A 29 -8.89 0.63 10.40
N ARG A 30 -9.32 1.75 10.99
CA ARG A 30 -8.77 3.08 10.68
C ARG A 30 -7.29 3.20 11.03
N LYS A 31 -6.88 2.69 12.20
CA LYS A 31 -5.47 2.69 12.61
C LYS A 31 -4.61 1.82 11.70
N GLU A 32 -5.11 0.64 11.33
CA GLU A 32 -4.42 -0.27 10.41
C GLU A 32 -4.28 0.36 9.02
N LEU A 33 -5.35 0.96 8.48
CA LEU A 33 -5.31 1.69 7.21
C LEU A 33 -4.29 2.84 7.26
N ALA A 34 -4.33 3.68 8.30
CA ALA A 34 -3.41 4.79 8.47
C ALA A 34 -1.96 4.31 8.62
N SER A 35 -1.72 3.23 9.35
CA SER A 35 -0.40 2.62 9.51
C SER A 35 0.14 2.10 8.17
N PHE A 36 -0.71 1.40 7.40
CA PHE A 36 -0.37 0.90 6.08
C PHE A 36 0.00 2.04 5.12
N ASN A 37 -0.86 3.05 4.99
CA ASN A 37 -0.64 4.18 4.09
C ASN A 37 0.58 4.99 4.49
N ARG A 38 0.78 5.26 5.80
CA ARG A 38 1.97 5.96 6.31
C ARG A 38 3.26 5.29 5.89
N GLY A 39 3.24 3.97 5.75
CA GLY A 39 4.38 3.19 5.27
C GLY A 39 4.83 3.55 3.84
N TYR A 40 4.02 4.23 3.05
CA TYR A 40 4.36 4.72 1.71
C TYR A 40 4.33 6.26 1.64
N GLU A 41 3.39 6.90 2.33
CA GLU A 41 3.29 8.36 2.44
C GLU A 41 4.56 8.99 3.05
N ALA A 42 5.29 8.27 3.88
CA ALA A 42 6.58 8.73 4.42
C ALA A 42 7.65 9.02 3.33
N TYR A 43 7.45 8.54 2.11
CA TYR A 43 8.31 8.81 0.95
C TYR A 43 7.75 9.90 0.02
N TYR A 44 6.49 10.31 0.20
CA TYR A 44 5.85 11.29 -0.68
C TYR A 44 6.59 12.64 -0.62
N GLU A 45 6.88 13.21 -1.79
CA GLU A 45 7.69 14.42 -1.99
C GLU A 45 9.11 14.40 -1.38
N LYS A 46 9.53 13.28 -0.80
CA LYS A 46 10.85 13.11 -0.22
C LYS A 46 11.82 12.60 -1.28
N GLN A 47 13.01 13.21 -1.31
CA GLN A 47 14.12 12.71 -2.11
C GLN A 47 14.81 11.57 -1.36
N ILE A 48 14.95 10.42 -2.01
CA ILE A 48 15.57 9.20 -1.47
C ILE A 48 16.64 8.67 -2.42
N SER A 49 17.53 7.81 -1.93
CA SER A 49 18.50 7.11 -2.78
C SER A 49 17.87 5.94 -3.53
N GLY A 50 18.55 5.43 -4.56
CA GLY A 50 18.17 4.17 -5.20
C GLY A 50 18.18 2.98 -4.23
N THR A 51 19.08 2.96 -3.24
CA THR A 51 19.07 1.92 -2.19
C THR A 51 17.78 1.97 -1.36
N ASP A 52 17.31 3.16 -0.99
CA ASP A 52 16.05 3.34 -0.28
C ASP A 52 14.85 2.96 -1.17
N LEU A 53 14.90 3.34 -2.46
CA LEU A 53 13.88 2.99 -3.44
C LEU A 53 13.81 1.46 -3.65
N ALA A 54 14.92 0.74 -3.61
CA ALA A 54 14.94 -0.72 -3.65
C ALA A 54 14.16 -1.34 -2.47
N THR A 55 14.20 -0.71 -1.30
CA THR A 55 13.36 -1.13 -0.15
C THR A 55 11.88 -0.93 -0.45
N VAL A 56 11.50 0.16 -1.11
CA VAL A 56 10.12 0.42 -1.53
C VAL A 56 9.66 -0.60 -2.59
N ILE A 57 10.53 -0.90 -3.58
CA ILE A 57 10.28 -1.94 -4.61
C ILE A 57 9.99 -3.29 -3.96
N ASN A 58 10.84 -3.72 -3.03
CA ASN A 58 10.65 -4.99 -2.30
C ASN A 58 9.33 -4.97 -1.52
N LYS A 59 9.08 -3.89 -0.78
CA LYS A 59 7.85 -3.74 0.02
C LYS A 59 6.57 -3.83 -0.82
N VAL A 60 6.53 -3.18 -1.98
CA VAL A 60 5.39 -3.25 -2.90
C VAL A 60 5.20 -4.68 -3.42
N THR A 61 6.29 -5.33 -3.82
CA THR A 61 6.27 -6.70 -4.34
C THR A 61 5.82 -7.70 -3.27
N ASP A 62 6.35 -7.60 -2.06
CA ASP A 62 5.99 -8.44 -0.92
C ASP A 62 4.52 -8.26 -0.53
N ASN A 63 4.02 -7.01 -0.51
CA ASN A 63 2.61 -6.74 -0.23
C ASN A 63 1.70 -7.42 -1.24
N ASN A 64 1.97 -7.23 -2.54
CA ASN A 64 1.13 -7.81 -3.58
C ASN A 64 1.19 -9.34 -3.59
N THR A 65 2.37 -9.91 -3.32
CA THR A 65 2.55 -11.36 -3.20
C THR A 65 1.75 -11.90 -2.01
N LYS A 66 1.86 -11.25 -0.84
CA LYS A 66 1.14 -11.64 0.38
C LYS A 66 -0.39 -11.56 0.20
N ASN A 67 -0.87 -10.56 -0.55
CA ASN A 67 -2.29 -10.39 -0.83
C ASN A 67 -2.76 -11.18 -2.05
N GLN A 68 -1.88 -11.99 -2.67
CA GLN A 68 -2.20 -12.82 -3.83
C GLN A 68 -2.81 -12.02 -4.99
N VAL A 69 -2.28 -10.81 -5.22
CA VAL A 69 -2.75 -9.93 -6.29
C VAL A 69 -2.50 -10.60 -7.63
N ALA A 70 -3.56 -10.76 -8.41
CA ALA A 70 -3.49 -11.37 -9.74
C ALA A 70 -2.59 -10.57 -10.69
N LYS A 71 -1.97 -11.26 -11.63
CA LYS A 71 -1.17 -10.66 -12.70
C LYS A 71 -1.84 -10.87 -14.06
N ASP A 72 -1.66 -9.89 -14.95
CA ASP A 72 -2.08 -10.00 -16.34
C ASP A 72 -1.14 -10.91 -17.15
N GLU A 73 -1.45 -11.12 -18.44
CA GLU A 73 -0.66 -11.93 -19.36
C GLU A 73 0.78 -11.42 -19.54
N LYS A 74 1.04 -10.14 -19.23
CA LYS A 74 2.35 -9.50 -19.30
C LYS A 74 3.09 -9.54 -17.94
N GLY A 75 2.51 -10.22 -16.95
CA GLY A 75 3.08 -10.38 -15.61
C GLY A 75 2.93 -9.15 -14.71
N LYS A 76 2.07 -8.19 -15.06
CA LYS A 76 1.82 -6.97 -14.27
C LYS A 76 0.64 -7.14 -13.32
N TYR A 77 0.73 -6.57 -12.13
CA TYR A 77 -0.34 -6.61 -11.14
C TYR A 77 -1.62 -5.92 -11.64
N ILE A 78 -2.73 -6.63 -11.48
CA ILE A 78 -4.08 -6.14 -11.82
C ILE A 78 -4.62 -5.35 -10.62
N GLU A 79 -5.18 -4.16 -10.90
CA GLU A 79 -5.81 -3.34 -9.87
C GLU A 79 -7.12 -4.00 -9.40
N ASN A 80 -7.32 -4.08 -8.08
CA ASN A 80 -8.44 -4.82 -7.49
C ASN A 80 -9.32 -4.00 -6.53
N ASP A 81 -9.20 -2.67 -6.54
CA ASP A 81 -9.90 -1.71 -5.66
C ASP A 81 -9.73 -1.96 -4.15
N SER A 82 -8.80 -2.84 -3.76
CA SER A 82 -8.64 -3.29 -2.39
C SER A 82 -7.20 -3.12 -1.91
N ASP A 83 -6.27 -3.91 -2.40
CA ASP A 83 -4.95 -4.09 -1.78
C ASP A 83 -3.80 -4.33 -2.77
N SER A 84 -4.09 -4.24 -4.07
CA SER A 84 -3.09 -4.18 -5.14
C SER A 84 -2.35 -2.85 -5.12
N ILE A 85 -1.03 -2.86 -5.26
CA ILE A 85 -0.21 -1.64 -5.40
C ILE A 85 0.57 -1.69 -6.70
N LYS A 86 0.45 -0.68 -7.55
CA LYS A 86 1.31 -0.45 -8.70
C LYS A 86 2.41 0.54 -8.33
N LEU A 87 3.62 0.30 -8.80
CA LEU A 87 4.75 1.19 -8.62
C LEU A 87 5.47 1.34 -9.95
N ASP A 88 5.64 2.58 -10.39
CA ASP A 88 6.43 2.93 -11.56
C ASP A 88 7.62 3.80 -11.16
N ILE A 89 8.73 3.59 -11.85
CA ILE A 89 9.98 4.33 -11.68
C ILE A 89 10.38 4.91 -13.02
N TYR A 90 10.44 6.23 -13.09
CA TYR A 90 10.91 6.98 -14.26
C TYR A 90 12.40 7.28 -14.14
N ILE A 91 13.16 6.87 -15.15
CA ILE A 91 14.61 7.05 -15.26
C ILE A 91 14.86 8.18 -16.25
N SER A 92 15.36 9.31 -15.75
CA SER A 92 15.54 10.52 -16.56
C SER A 92 16.69 10.40 -17.57
N GLN A 93 17.64 9.50 -17.33
CA GLN A 93 18.77 9.24 -18.24
C GLN A 93 18.34 8.68 -19.61
N ASN A 94 17.24 7.95 -19.67
CA ASN A 94 16.75 7.30 -20.88
C ASN A 94 15.27 7.57 -21.18
N ASP A 95 14.69 8.58 -20.51
CA ASP A 95 13.30 9.03 -20.68
C ASP A 95 12.29 7.87 -20.69
N THR A 96 12.48 6.90 -19.78
CA THR A 96 11.69 5.67 -19.75
C THR A 96 11.13 5.39 -18.36
N LYS A 97 9.88 4.92 -18.34
CA LYS A 97 9.18 4.45 -17.14
C LYS A 97 9.20 2.92 -17.07
N TYR A 98 9.65 2.40 -15.93
CA TYR A 98 9.71 0.98 -15.63
C TYR A 98 8.74 0.64 -14.51
N SER A 99 7.92 -0.38 -14.74
CA SER A 99 7.07 -0.96 -13.70
C SER A 99 7.89 -1.77 -12.71
N VAL A 100 7.40 -1.88 -11.47
CA VAL A 100 8.06 -2.63 -10.39
C VAL A 100 8.32 -4.08 -10.79
N GLU A 101 7.43 -4.70 -11.56
CA GLU A 101 7.56 -6.07 -12.03
C GLU A 101 8.71 -6.24 -13.02
N GLN A 102 8.95 -5.25 -13.88
CA GLN A 102 10.10 -5.26 -14.79
C GLN A 102 11.41 -5.16 -14.02
N ILE A 103 11.48 -4.25 -13.03
CA ILE A 103 12.67 -4.08 -12.19
C ILE A 103 12.92 -5.34 -11.36
N TYR A 104 11.86 -5.90 -10.77
CA TYR A 104 11.95 -7.10 -9.95
C TYR A 104 12.37 -8.33 -10.76
N ALA A 105 11.87 -8.48 -11.99
CA ALA A 105 12.28 -9.56 -12.90
C ALA A 105 13.76 -9.46 -13.32
N LEU A 106 14.30 -8.25 -13.45
CA LEU A 106 15.72 -8.01 -13.73
C LEU A 106 16.61 -8.18 -12.48
N GLY A 107 16.02 -8.09 -11.29
CA GLY A 107 16.69 -8.20 -10.00
C GLY A 107 16.92 -6.84 -9.34
N THR A 108 16.45 -6.71 -8.10
CA THR A 108 16.61 -5.48 -7.31
C THR A 108 18.06 -5.18 -6.96
N GLU A 109 18.92 -6.20 -6.89
CA GLU A 109 20.38 -6.03 -6.74
C GLU A 109 20.99 -5.28 -7.93
N ARG A 110 20.58 -5.62 -9.17
CA ARG A 110 21.06 -4.91 -10.36
C ARG A 110 20.58 -3.48 -10.39
N PHE A 111 19.34 -3.24 -9.97
CA PHE A 111 18.83 -1.88 -9.79
C PHE A 111 19.71 -1.08 -8.81
N VAL A 112 20.08 -1.65 -7.67
CA VAL A 112 20.97 -1.00 -6.70
C VAL A 112 22.37 -0.79 -7.26
N GLN A 113 22.93 -1.74 -8.02
CA GLN A 113 24.23 -1.59 -8.67
C GLN A 113 24.26 -0.43 -9.67
N SER A 114 23.19 -0.25 -10.45
CA SER A 114 23.11 0.80 -11.47
C SER A 114 22.67 2.17 -10.92
N PHE A 115 21.76 2.18 -9.94
CA PHE A 115 21.06 3.39 -9.50
C PHE A 115 21.15 3.65 -8.00
N GLY A 116 21.92 2.86 -7.24
CA GLY A 116 21.94 2.92 -5.77
C GLY A 116 22.26 4.30 -5.20
N THR A 117 23.16 5.05 -5.84
CA THR A 117 23.52 6.42 -5.42
C THR A 117 22.61 7.50 -6.00
N ALA A 118 21.92 7.20 -7.10
CA ALA A 118 21.01 8.11 -7.77
C ALA A 118 19.88 8.53 -6.83
N LYS A 119 19.32 9.71 -7.10
CA LYS A 119 18.25 10.29 -6.29
C LYS A 119 16.93 10.20 -7.00
N PHE A 120 15.90 9.86 -6.23
CA PHE A 120 14.54 9.70 -6.70
C PHE A 120 13.60 10.49 -5.80
N LYS A 121 12.54 11.05 -6.37
CA LYS A 121 11.46 11.71 -5.63
C LYS A 121 10.15 11.01 -5.94
N CYS A 122 9.36 10.71 -4.90
CA CYS A 122 7.98 10.29 -5.10
C CYS A 122 7.15 11.50 -5.51
N THR A 123 6.68 11.53 -6.75
CA THR A 123 5.92 12.64 -7.33
C THR A 123 4.42 12.39 -7.34
N LYS A 124 4.01 11.12 -7.21
CA LYS A 124 2.60 10.76 -7.22
C LYS A 124 2.29 9.62 -6.26
N ILE A 125 1.22 9.77 -5.50
CA ILE A 125 0.58 8.73 -4.72
C ILE A 125 -0.92 8.76 -5.02
N GLU A 126 -1.49 7.59 -5.26
CA GLU A 126 -2.95 7.45 -5.41
C GLU A 126 -3.47 6.37 -4.48
N TYR A 127 -4.77 6.41 -4.22
CA TYR A 127 -5.45 5.50 -3.30
C TYR A 127 -6.61 4.80 -4.00
N HIS A 128 -6.92 3.59 -3.55
CA HIS A 128 -8.12 2.85 -3.93
C HIS A 128 -9.37 3.60 -3.47
N ASP A 129 -10.40 3.64 -4.31
CA ASP A 129 -11.65 4.34 -3.96
C ASP A 129 -12.39 3.66 -2.80
N LYS A 130 -12.36 2.33 -2.75
CA LYS A 130 -13.07 1.53 -1.76
C LYS A 130 -12.27 1.34 -0.46
N SER A 131 -11.09 0.75 -0.54
CA SER A 131 -10.29 0.45 0.66
C SER A 131 -9.54 1.65 1.23
N LYS A 132 -9.38 2.73 0.44
CA LYS A 132 -8.54 3.90 0.74
C LYS A 132 -7.06 3.56 0.97
N ARG A 133 -6.64 2.33 0.66
CA ARG A 133 -5.24 1.91 0.70
C ARG A 133 -4.49 2.52 -0.48
N VAL A 134 -3.20 2.80 -0.33
CA VAL A 134 -2.33 3.20 -1.44
C VAL A 134 -2.47 2.19 -2.58
N LYS A 135 -2.72 2.68 -3.80
CA LYS A 135 -2.87 1.88 -5.01
C LYS A 135 -1.77 2.11 -6.04
N TYR A 136 -1.18 3.31 -6.05
CA TYR A 136 -0.19 3.69 -7.04
C TYR A 136 0.88 4.60 -6.43
N LEU A 137 2.13 4.40 -6.86
CA LEU A 137 3.28 5.23 -6.56
C LEU A 137 4.05 5.52 -7.85
N LEU A 138 4.49 6.76 -8.03
CA LEU A 138 5.45 7.16 -9.08
C LEU A 138 6.68 7.75 -8.42
N PHE A 139 7.84 7.17 -8.72
CA PHE A 139 9.14 7.74 -8.39
C PHE A 139 9.83 8.23 -9.67
N GLU A 140 10.35 9.46 -9.62
CA GLU A 140 11.07 10.06 -10.73
C GLU A 140 12.53 10.31 -10.32
N GLN A 141 13.46 9.92 -11.19
CA GLN A 141 14.88 10.19 -10.98
C GLN A 141 15.15 11.69 -11.07
N THR A 142 15.69 12.27 -10.00
CA THR A 142 16.02 13.69 -9.90
C THR A 142 17.49 14.01 -10.11
N SER A 143 18.40 13.08 -9.76
CA SER A 143 19.84 13.25 -9.99
C SER A 143 20.58 11.90 -9.96
N ILE A 144 21.87 11.94 -10.33
CA ILE A 144 22.83 10.81 -10.25
C ILE A 144 23.76 11.03 -9.06
#